data_AF-A0A966HZ31-F1
#
_entry.id   AF-A0A966HZ31-F1
#
_cell.length_a   1.000
_cell.length_b   1.000
_cell.length_c   1.000
_cell.angle_alpha   90.00
_cell.angle_beta   90.00
_cell.angle_gamma   90.00
#
_symmetry.space_group_name_H-M   'P 1'
#
loop_
_entity.id
_entity.type
_entity.pdbx_description
1 polymer ?
#
loop_
_entity_poly.entity_id
_entity_poly.type
_entity_poly.pdbx_seq_one_letter_code
_entity_poly.pdbx_strand_id
1 'polypeptide(L)'
;MPKIYLVICTILVFSCQEPLQENKYTPPAEKEFFNNKFYINLEVNEFWSRASKINLLDNQQINFEKSNKKASFVINPKNIQDYIDCGKMNDELYVNYIERIFESSLIIETTIEAIPLNNSSEIEVISNYQFTSIETGTRWDFTTNESKLILVGTPAYGAEPYRKCLSKNLIESNLINALKLIE
;
A
#
# COMPACT_ATOMS: atom_id res chain seq x y z
N MET A 1 52.58 -32.95 -52.99
CA MET A 1 52.44 -31.60 -52.40
C MET A 1 50.99 -31.16 -52.53
N PRO A 2 50.13 -31.35 -51.50
CA PRO A 2 48.75 -30.88 -51.54
C PRO A 2 48.64 -29.49 -50.87
N LYS A 3 47.98 -28.55 -51.55
CA LYS A 3 47.57 -27.27 -50.99
C LYS A 3 46.33 -27.51 -50.11
N ILE A 4 46.47 -27.35 -48.81
CA ILE A 4 45.36 -27.43 -47.86
C ILE A 4 44.66 -26.07 -47.84
N TYR A 5 43.42 -26.04 -48.32
CA TYR A 5 42.52 -24.90 -48.23
C TYR A 5 42.04 -24.78 -46.79
N LEU A 6 42.44 -23.71 -46.10
CA LEU A 6 41.96 -23.37 -44.76
C LEU A 6 40.71 -22.49 -44.93
N VAL A 7 39.57 -23.14 -45.17
CA VAL A 7 38.25 -22.48 -45.12
C VAL A 7 37.87 -22.34 -43.66
N ILE A 8 38.14 -21.18 -43.08
CA ILE A 8 37.66 -20.80 -41.76
C ILE A 8 36.15 -20.55 -41.90
N CYS A 9 35.35 -21.54 -41.50
CA CYS A 9 33.93 -21.35 -41.25
C CYS A 9 33.76 -20.37 -40.09
N THR A 10 33.55 -19.09 -40.40
CA THR A 10 32.93 -18.13 -39.49
C THR A 10 31.48 -18.55 -39.28
N ILE A 11 31.28 -19.49 -38.35
CA ILE A 11 29.97 -19.74 -37.77
C ILE A 11 29.69 -18.53 -36.88
N LEU A 12 28.96 -17.56 -37.44
CA LEU A 12 28.28 -16.53 -36.66
C LEU A 12 27.30 -17.25 -35.75
N VAL A 13 27.71 -17.47 -34.50
CA VAL A 13 26.83 -17.93 -33.44
C VAL A 13 25.88 -16.78 -33.15
N PHE A 14 24.80 -16.69 -33.92
CA PHE A 14 23.63 -15.92 -33.52
C PHE A 14 23.07 -16.64 -32.29
N SER A 15 23.51 -16.22 -31.11
CA SER A 15 22.72 -16.44 -29.91
C SER A 15 21.39 -15.70 -30.14
N CYS A 16 20.36 -16.42 -30.57
CA CYS A 16 18.99 -16.04 -30.24
C CYS A 16 18.91 -16.12 -28.71
N GLN A 17 19.38 -15.08 -28.02
CA GLN A 17 18.83 -14.80 -26.70
C GLN A 17 17.35 -14.58 -26.94
N GLU A 18 16.51 -15.36 -26.26
CA GLU A 18 15.08 -15.07 -26.24
C GLU A 18 14.94 -13.57 -25.93
N PRO A 19 14.13 -12.83 -26.72
CA PRO A 19 13.93 -11.43 -26.45
C PRO A 19 13.50 -11.30 -24.99
N LEU A 20 14.15 -10.40 -24.24
CA LEU A 20 13.79 -10.13 -22.86
C LEU A 20 12.28 -9.98 -22.79
N GLN A 21 11.63 -10.85 -22.01
CA GLN A 21 10.19 -10.84 -21.87
C GLN A 21 9.77 -9.42 -21.46
N GLU A 22 8.92 -8.79 -22.27
CA GLU A 22 8.50 -7.42 -22.00
C GLU A 22 7.76 -7.38 -20.66
N ASN A 23 8.21 -6.49 -19.77
CA ASN A 23 7.58 -6.27 -18.48
C ASN A 23 6.13 -5.80 -18.66
N LYS A 24 5.18 -6.65 -18.27
CA LYS A 24 3.75 -6.38 -18.38
C LYS A 24 3.15 -6.00 -17.04
N TYR A 25 2.71 -4.75 -16.92
CA TYR A 25 1.97 -4.29 -15.74
C TYR A 25 0.50 -4.69 -15.82
N THR A 26 -0.06 -5.18 -14.71
CA THR A 26 -1.49 -5.40 -14.53
C THR A 26 -1.96 -4.63 -13.30
N PRO A 27 -2.90 -3.67 -13.42
CA PRO A 27 -3.38 -2.90 -12.28
C PRO A 27 -4.15 -3.78 -11.28
N PRO A 28 -4.25 -3.36 -10.02
CA PRO A 28 -5.12 -4.01 -9.05
C PRO A 28 -6.58 -3.94 -9.53
N ALA A 29 -7.37 -4.95 -9.15
CA ALA A 29 -8.80 -4.94 -9.44
C ALA A 29 -9.46 -3.70 -8.80
N GLU A 30 -10.50 -3.19 -9.44
CA GLU A 30 -11.31 -2.15 -8.82
C GLU A 30 -11.90 -2.68 -7.51
N LYS A 31 -11.71 -1.90 -6.45
CA LYS A 31 -12.29 -2.19 -5.14
C LYS A 31 -13.54 -1.36 -4.93
N GLU A 32 -14.53 -1.98 -4.32
CA GLU A 32 -15.69 -1.28 -3.78
C GLU A 32 -15.25 -0.28 -2.72
N PHE A 33 -16.06 0.78 -2.56
CA PHE A 33 -15.87 1.76 -1.49
C PHE A 33 -15.91 1.06 -0.13
N PHE A 34 -14.87 1.26 0.67
CA PHE A 34 -14.82 0.72 2.03
C PHE A 34 -15.52 1.68 2.98
N ASN A 35 -16.52 1.17 3.70
CA ASN A 35 -17.21 1.96 4.71
C ASN A 35 -16.32 2.15 5.94
N ASN A 36 -15.64 3.30 5.97
CA ASN A 36 -14.70 3.70 7.00
C ASN A 36 -15.38 4.46 8.17
N LYS A 37 -16.72 4.51 8.17
CA LYS A 37 -17.55 5.16 9.18
C LYS A 37 -18.48 4.18 9.86
N PHE A 38 -18.71 4.37 11.15
CA PHE A 38 -19.71 3.62 11.89
C PHE A 38 -20.32 4.42 13.03
N TYR A 39 -21.55 4.07 13.41
CA TYR A 39 -22.24 4.66 14.54
C TYR A 39 -21.95 3.87 15.82
N ILE A 40 -21.84 4.58 16.93
CA ILE A 40 -21.77 4.00 18.27
C ILE A 40 -22.71 4.74 19.21
N ASN A 41 -23.46 4.01 20.02
CA ASN A 41 -24.40 4.57 20.99
C ASN A 41 -23.69 5.04 22.28
N LEU A 42 -22.65 5.86 22.11
CA LEU A 42 -21.89 6.48 23.19
C LEU A 42 -21.60 7.93 22.81
N GLU A 43 -21.70 8.84 23.77
CA GLU A 43 -21.19 10.20 23.59
C GLU A 43 -19.67 10.19 23.42
N VAL A 44 -19.13 11.19 22.73
CA VAL A 44 -17.70 11.24 22.36
C VAL A 44 -16.76 11.07 23.57
N ASN A 45 -17.09 11.69 24.70
CA ASN A 45 -16.25 11.59 25.90
C ASN A 45 -16.27 10.17 26.50
N GLU A 46 -17.44 9.52 26.49
CA GLU A 46 -17.59 8.15 26.95
C GLU A 46 -16.88 7.17 26.02
N PHE A 47 -17.05 7.35 24.70
CA PHE A 47 -16.32 6.59 23.69
C PHE A 47 -14.81 6.62 23.94
N TRP A 48 -14.21 7.81 24.06
CA TRP A 48 -12.76 7.92 24.30
C TRP A 48 -12.33 7.36 25.67
N SER A 49 -13.18 7.50 26.70
CA SER A 49 -12.92 6.89 28.02
C SER A 49 -12.86 5.37 27.96
N ARG A 50 -13.68 4.73 27.13
CA ARG A 50 -13.65 3.27 26.93
C ARG A 50 -12.56 2.85 25.94
N ALA A 51 -12.42 3.53 24.80
CA ALA A 51 -11.44 3.20 23.76
C ALA A 51 -9.98 3.25 24.26
N SER A 52 -9.66 4.19 25.15
CA SER A 52 -8.33 4.31 25.76
C SER A 52 -7.93 3.13 26.67
N LYS A 53 -8.88 2.26 27.04
CA LYS A 53 -8.64 1.08 27.89
C LYS A 53 -8.38 -0.19 27.08
N ILE A 54 -8.53 -0.12 25.75
CA ILE A 54 -8.42 -1.28 24.87
C ILE A 54 -7.02 -1.28 24.28
N ASN A 55 -6.38 -2.45 24.29
CA ASN A 55 -5.17 -2.67 23.52
C ASN A 55 -5.55 -2.76 22.04
N LEU A 56 -5.74 -1.60 21.40
CA LEU A 56 -6.14 -1.51 20.00
C LEU A 56 -5.03 -2.01 19.05
N LEU A 57 -3.77 -1.95 19.48
CA LEU A 57 -2.59 -2.34 18.71
C LEU A 57 -1.54 -2.97 19.64
N ASP A 58 -1.06 -4.17 19.32
CA ASP A 58 0.06 -4.80 20.02
C ASP A 58 1.28 -3.86 20.01
N ASN A 59 1.60 -3.27 21.17
CA ASN A 59 2.81 -2.49 21.45
C ASN A 59 2.97 -1.14 20.72
N GLN A 60 1.92 -0.53 20.19
CA GLN A 60 2.02 0.81 19.58
C GLN A 60 1.43 1.90 20.46
N GLN A 61 2.21 2.96 20.70
CA GLN A 61 1.73 4.14 21.42
C GLN A 61 0.76 4.91 20.51
N ILE A 62 -0.51 4.94 20.90
CA ILE A 62 -1.53 5.76 20.27
C ILE A 62 -1.45 7.17 20.86
N ASN A 63 -1.24 8.17 20.01
CA ASN A 63 -1.26 9.56 20.42
C ASN A 63 -2.71 10.05 20.46
N PHE A 64 -3.21 10.31 21.66
CA PHE A 64 -4.55 10.87 21.86
C PHE A 64 -4.47 12.39 21.88
N GLU A 65 -5.06 13.02 20.86
CA GLU A 65 -5.17 14.47 20.79
C GLU A 65 -6.47 14.91 21.49
N LYS A 66 -6.38 15.12 22.81
CA LYS A 66 -7.54 15.44 23.67
C LYS A 66 -8.32 16.67 23.23
N SER A 67 -7.68 17.65 22.59
CA SER A 67 -8.33 18.88 22.12
C SER A 67 -9.22 18.68 20.90
N ASN A 68 -8.92 17.68 20.06
CA ASN A 68 -9.54 17.52 18.74
C ASN A 68 -10.49 16.32 18.64
N LYS A 69 -10.71 15.58 19.75
CA LYS A 69 -11.51 14.34 19.74
C LYS A 69 -11.01 13.34 18.68
N LYS A 70 -9.68 13.31 18.51
CA LYS A 70 -8.98 12.46 17.55
C LYS A 70 -7.90 11.67 18.26
N ALA A 71 -7.64 10.47 17.76
CA ALA A 71 -6.45 9.71 18.09
C ALA A 71 -5.72 9.38 16.79
N SER A 72 -4.40 9.53 16.79
CA SER A 72 -3.58 9.15 15.66
C SER A 72 -2.43 8.27 16.08
N PHE A 73 -2.00 7.41 15.17
CA PHE A 73 -0.84 6.56 15.35
C PHE A 73 -0.19 6.25 14.01
N VAL A 74 1.10 5.91 14.06
CA VAL A 74 1.90 5.63 12.87
C VAL A 74 2.44 4.22 12.97
N ILE A 75 2.35 3.47 11.88
CA ILE A 75 2.91 2.13 11.76
C ILE A 75 3.82 2.03 10.53
N ASN A 76 4.87 1.23 10.67
CA ASN A 76 5.83 0.95 9.62
C ASN A 76 5.88 -0.57 9.40
N PRO A 77 4.91 -1.16 8.69
CA PRO A 77 4.83 -2.60 8.54
C PRO A 77 5.97 -3.12 7.67
N LYS A 78 6.55 -4.26 8.07
CA LYS A 78 7.56 -4.95 7.24
C LYS A 78 6.94 -5.63 6.03
N ASN A 79 5.74 -6.19 6.18
CA ASN A 79 5.07 -6.93 5.10
C ASN A 79 4.11 -6.02 4.33
N ILE A 80 4.65 -5.16 3.47
CA ILE A 80 3.92 -4.11 2.73
C ILE A 80 2.74 -4.67 1.93
N GLN A 81 2.91 -5.85 1.33
CA GLN A 81 1.88 -6.53 0.53
C GLN A 81 0.59 -6.83 1.31
N ASP A 82 0.60 -6.84 2.65
CA ASP A 82 -0.60 -7.10 3.44
C ASP A 82 -1.50 -5.86 3.52
N TYR A 83 -0.94 -4.66 3.33
CA TYR A 83 -1.61 -3.38 3.58
C TYR A 83 -2.02 -2.63 2.32
N ILE A 84 -1.30 -2.83 1.21
CA ILE A 84 -1.55 -2.10 -0.05
C ILE A 84 -1.57 -3.07 -1.23
N ASP A 85 -2.28 -2.68 -2.29
CA ASP A 85 -2.31 -3.40 -3.56
C ASP A 85 -1.92 -2.45 -4.69
N CYS A 86 -0.80 -2.73 -5.35
CA CYS A 86 -0.33 -1.98 -6.51
C CYS A 86 -0.45 -2.77 -7.82
N GLY A 87 -1.17 -3.90 -7.80
CA GLY A 87 -1.27 -4.82 -8.93
C GLY A 87 -0.04 -5.70 -9.06
N LYS A 88 0.29 -6.08 -10.30
CA LYS A 88 1.39 -7.00 -10.63
C LYS A 88 2.31 -6.47 -11.71
N MET A 89 3.59 -6.81 -11.61
CA MET A 89 4.53 -6.77 -12.72
C MET A 89 4.80 -8.20 -13.16
N ASN A 90 4.38 -8.55 -14.38
CA ASN A 90 4.30 -9.94 -14.84
C ASN A 90 3.46 -10.76 -13.84
N ASP A 91 4.04 -11.82 -13.27
CA ASP A 91 3.38 -12.67 -12.27
C ASP A 91 3.71 -12.29 -10.81
N GLU A 92 4.56 -11.28 -10.60
CA GLU A 92 5.02 -10.81 -9.28
C GLU A 92 4.13 -9.66 -8.77
N LEU A 93 3.83 -9.61 -7.47
CA LEU A 93 3.16 -8.46 -6.87
C LEU A 93 4.03 -7.22 -7.04
N TYR A 94 3.44 -6.12 -7.50
CA TYR A 94 4.21 -4.92 -7.85
C TYR A 94 5.01 -4.36 -6.66
N VAL A 95 4.45 -4.44 -5.44
CA VAL A 95 5.17 -4.05 -4.22
C VAL A 95 6.41 -4.91 -3.95
N ASN A 96 6.35 -6.21 -4.24
CA ASN A 96 7.49 -7.12 -4.08
C ASN A 96 8.52 -6.90 -5.19
N TYR A 97 8.05 -6.60 -6.41
CA TYR A 97 8.92 -6.20 -7.51
C TYR A 97 9.74 -4.96 -7.16
N ILE A 98 9.12 -3.93 -6.58
CA ILE A 98 9.82 -2.72 -6.13
C ILE A 98 10.77 -3.04 -4.98
N GLU A 99 10.33 -3.77 -3.95
CA GLU A 99 11.18 -4.18 -2.83
C GLU A 99 12.45 -4.89 -3.28
N ARG A 100 12.33 -5.84 -4.20
CA ARG A 100 13.46 -6.64 -4.70
C ARG A 100 14.50 -5.83 -5.47
N ILE A 101 14.07 -4.80 -6.18
CA ILE A 101 14.93 -4.06 -7.11
C ILE A 101 15.46 -2.77 -6.50
N PHE A 102 14.63 -2.05 -5.74
CA PHE A 102 14.92 -0.70 -5.26
C PHE A 102 14.86 -0.55 -3.75
N GLU A 103 14.55 -1.63 -3.03
CA GLU A 103 14.08 -1.61 -1.64
C GLU A 103 12.84 -0.70 -1.47
N SER A 104 12.03 -0.98 -0.46
CA SER A 104 10.81 -0.22 -0.25
C SER A 104 10.44 -0.08 1.22
N SER A 105 9.62 0.93 1.49
CA SER A 105 9.08 1.18 2.82
C SER A 105 7.64 1.64 2.72
N LEU A 106 6.86 1.33 3.75
CA LEU A 106 5.50 1.82 3.91
C LEU A 106 5.38 2.47 5.28
N ILE A 107 4.88 3.70 5.30
CA ILE A 107 4.44 4.39 6.50
C ILE A 107 2.93 4.53 6.41
N ILE A 108 2.21 4.16 7.47
CA ILE A 108 0.77 4.29 7.54
C ILE A 108 0.43 5.12 8.77
N GLU A 109 -0.11 6.31 8.56
CA GLU A 109 -0.64 7.17 9.60
C GLU A 109 -2.15 7.02 9.65
N THR A 110 -2.68 6.53 10.77
CA THR A 110 -4.11 6.31 10.93
C THR A 110 -4.68 7.27 11.95
N THR A 111 -5.82 7.87 11.62
CA THR A 111 -6.59 8.78 12.46
C THR A 111 -7.95 8.16 12.74
N ILE A 112 -8.35 8.17 14.01
CA ILE A 112 -9.70 7.86 14.48
C ILE A 112 -10.31 9.17 14.95
N GLU A 113 -11.43 9.55 14.38
CA GLU A 113 -12.17 10.78 14.72
C GLU A 113 -13.56 10.43 15.26
N ALA A 114 -13.92 11.04 16.39
CA ALA A 114 -15.25 10.88 16.99
C ALA A 114 -16.08 12.16 16.80
N ILE A 115 -17.09 12.06 15.96
CA ILE A 115 -18.00 13.15 15.58
C ILE A 115 -19.26 13.05 16.44
N PRO A 116 -19.64 14.09 17.20
CA PRO A 116 -20.82 14.04 18.06
C PRO A 116 -22.12 14.02 17.25
N LEU A 117 -23.05 13.13 17.60
CA LEU A 117 -24.44 13.08 17.12
C LEU A 117 -25.41 12.99 18.29
N ASN A 118 -25.89 14.13 18.78
CA ASN A 118 -26.78 14.20 19.95
C ASN A 118 -26.23 13.38 21.13
N ASN A 119 -26.83 12.23 21.44
CA ASN A 119 -26.44 11.31 22.54
C ASN A 119 -25.61 10.11 22.05
N SER A 120 -25.05 10.19 20.84
CA SER A 120 -24.28 9.14 20.16
C SER A 120 -23.09 9.74 19.45
N SER A 121 -22.26 8.90 18.82
CA SER A 121 -21.13 9.37 18.02
C SER A 121 -21.06 8.62 16.69
N GLU A 122 -20.67 9.33 15.64
CA GLU A 122 -20.14 8.72 14.41
C GLU A 122 -18.63 8.66 14.54
N ILE A 123 -18.07 7.49 14.32
CA ILE A 123 -16.64 7.26 14.34
C ILE A 123 -16.16 7.09 12.90
N GLU A 124 -15.15 7.86 12.54
CA GLU A 124 -14.48 7.79 11.25
C GLU A 124 -13.03 7.33 11.44
N VAL A 125 -12.62 6.35 10.64
CA VAL A 125 -11.24 5.84 10.64
C VAL A 125 -10.64 6.10 9.26
N ILE A 126 -9.55 6.85 9.21
CA ILE A 126 -8.86 7.20 7.95
C ILE A 126 -7.38 6.88 8.11
N SER A 127 -6.79 6.23 7.11
CA SER A 127 -5.36 5.98 7.04
C SER A 127 -4.76 6.67 5.82
N ASN A 128 -3.63 7.34 6.03
CA ASN A 128 -2.76 7.88 5.01
C ASN A 128 -1.58 6.91 4.81
N TYR A 129 -1.35 6.51 3.57
CA TYR A 129 -0.33 5.57 3.15
C TYR A 129 0.75 6.31 2.37
N GLN A 130 1.99 6.23 2.83
CA GLN A 130 3.18 6.68 2.10
C GLN A 130 4.03 5.46 1.76
N PHE A 131 3.83 4.91 0.56
CA PHE A 131 4.71 3.87 0.02
C PHE A 131 5.90 4.53 -0.69
N THR A 132 7.12 4.11 -0.39
CA THR A 132 8.34 4.73 -0.93
C THR A 132 9.27 3.65 -1.50
N SER A 133 9.72 3.86 -2.74
CA SER A 133 10.86 3.16 -3.32
C SER A 133 12.13 3.85 -2.81
N ILE A 134 12.98 3.12 -2.09
CA ILE A 134 14.09 3.72 -1.32
C ILE A 134 15.17 4.23 -2.26
N GLU A 135 15.63 3.41 -3.20
CA GLU A 135 16.70 3.77 -4.13
C GLU A 135 16.30 4.95 -5.02
N THR A 136 15.07 4.95 -5.55
CA THR A 136 14.61 6.00 -6.47
C THR A 136 14.03 7.22 -5.76
N GLY A 137 13.79 7.13 -4.45
CA GLY A 137 13.10 8.16 -3.65
C GLY A 137 11.66 8.44 -4.08
N THR A 138 11.09 7.64 -4.98
CA THR A 138 9.72 7.83 -5.50
C THR A 138 8.71 7.51 -4.40
N ARG A 139 7.71 8.39 -4.24
CA ARG A 139 6.67 8.25 -3.21
C ARG A 139 5.28 8.11 -3.82
N TRP A 140 4.50 7.21 -3.25
CA TRP A 140 3.10 6.96 -3.54
C TRP A 140 2.30 7.31 -2.29
N ASP A 141 1.74 8.51 -2.28
CA ASP A 141 0.87 9.00 -1.21
C ASP A 141 -0.60 8.81 -1.60
N PHE A 142 -1.34 8.08 -0.75
CA PHE A 142 -2.76 7.81 -0.93
C PHE A 142 -3.47 7.59 0.39
N THR A 143 -4.80 7.61 0.38
CA THR A 143 -5.63 7.53 1.59
C THR A 143 -6.65 6.40 1.48
N THR A 144 -7.29 6.05 2.60
CA THR A 144 -8.45 5.14 2.60
C THR A 144 -9.47 5.58 1.53
N ASN A 145 -9.93 4.64 0.71
CA ASN A 145 -10.85 4.87 -0.42
C ASN A 145 -10.31 5.69 -1.61
N GLU A 146 -9.09 6.20 -1.55
CA GLU A 146 -8.50 6.95 -2.66
C GLU A 146 -7.30 6.19 -3.23
N SER A 147 -7.41 5.76 -4.49
CA SER A 147 -6.26 5.18 -5.19
C SER A 147 -5.35 6.27 -5.76
N LYS A 148 -4.04 5.99 -5.85
CA LYS A 148 -3.09 6.88 -6.51
C LYS A 148 -2.55 6.25 -7.80
N LEU A 149 -2.49 7.06 -8.85
CA LEU A 149 -1.72 6.78 -10.06
C LEU A 149 -0.39 7.53 -9.99
N ILE A 150 0.72 6.83 -10.20
CA ILE A 150 2.05 7.44 -10.30
C ILE A 150 2.65 7.14 -11.66
N LEU A 151 3.24 8.18 -12.25
CA LEU A 151 4.03 8.11 -13.48
C LEU A 151 5.42 7.54 -13.18
N VAL A 152 5.77 6.42 -13.78
CA VAL A 152 7.12 5.86 -13.71
C VAL A 152 7.98 6.56 -14.77
N GLY A 153 9.15 7.09 -14.37
CA GLY A 153 10.00 7.92 -15.24
C GLY A 153 10.66 7.18 -16.41
N THR A 154 10.82 5.86 -16.29
CA THR A 154 11.43 5.00 -17.33
C THR A 154 10.59 3.73 -17.51
N PRO A 155 9.36 3.83 -18.06
CA PRO A 155 8.61 2.64 -18.40
C PRO A 155 9.37 1.84 -19.46
N ALA A 156 9.17 0.52 -19.50
CA ALA A 156 9.62 -0.28 -20.63
C ALA A 156 9.02 0.30 -21.93
N TYR A 157 9.75 0.18 -23.05
CA TYR A 157 9.31 0.73 -24.33
C TYR A 157 7.93 0.16 -24.70
N GLY A 158 6.96 1.05 -24.98
CA GLY A 158 5.58 0.67 -25.29
C GLY A 158 4.70 0.32 -24.08
N ALA A 159 5.24 0.30 -22.86
CA ALA A 159 4.47 0.02 -21.66
C ALA A 159 3.77 1.28 -21.13
N GLU A 160 2.54 1.09 -20.61
CA GLU A 160 1.81 2.10 -19.86
C GLU A 160 2.70 2.65 -18.72
N PRO A 161 2.92 3.96 -18.58
CA PRO A 161 3.78 4.50 -17.52
C PRO A 161 3.09 4.62 -16.15
N TYR A 162 1.76 4.54 -16.08
CA TYR A 162 1.04 4.71 -14.83
C TYR A 162 0.94 3.43 -14.01
N ARG A 163 1.18 3.54 -12.70
CA ARG A 163 1.01 2.47 -11.72
C ARG A 163 -0.02 2.90 -10.70
N LYS A 164 -1.05 2.07 -10.52
CA LYS A 164 -2.13 2.28 -9.56
C LYS A 164 -1.79 1.56 -8.26
N CYS A 165 -1.86 2.27 -7.15
CA CYS A 165 -1.80 1.71 -5.81
C CYS A 165 -3.07 2.09 -5.04
N LEU A 166 -3.58 1.15 -4.24
CA LEU A 166 -4.74 1.35 -3.39
C LEU A 166 -4.58 0.64 -2.04
N SER A 167 -5.25 1.16 -1.03
CA SER A 167 -5.27 0.57 0.31
C SER A 167 -6.01 -0.77 0.32
N LYS A 168 -5.52 -1.71 1.14
CA LYS A 168 -6.28 -2.93 1.46
C LYS A 168 -7.31 -2.71 2.57
N ASN A 169 -7.28 -1.56 3.23
CA ASN A 169 -8.12 -1.16 4.35
C ASN A 169 -8.02 -2.10 5.56
N LEU A 170 -6.88 -2.80 5.71
CA LEU A 170 -6.71 -3.83 6.74
C LEU A 170 -6.69 -3.23 8.14
N ILE A 171 -6.00 -2.11 8.34
CA ILE A 171 -5.90 -1.44 9.65
C ILE A 171 -7.26 -0.88 10.04
N GLU A 172 -7.89 -0.17 9.11
CA GLU A 172 -9.19 0.45 9.27
C GLU A 172 -10.24 -0.62 9.61
N SER A 173 -10.24 -1.75 8.90
CA SER A 173 -11.13 -2.89 9.19
C SER A 173 -10.91 -3.44 10.60
N ASN A 174 -9.66 -3.68 10.98
CA ASN A 174 -9.33 -4.24 12.30
C ASN A 174 -9.71 -3.28 13.43
N LEU A 175 -9.44 -1.97 13.26
CA LEU A 175 -9.83 -0.95 14.22
C LEU A 175 -11.35 -0.82 14.34
N ILE A 176 -12.07 -0.74 13.22
CA ILE A 176 -13.54 -0.64 13.24
C ILE A 176 -14.14 -1.86 13.97
N ASN A 177 -13.62 -3.06 13.70
CA ASN A 177 -14.08 -4.26 14.38
C ASN A 177 -13.79 -4.21 15.89
N ALA A 178 -12.61 -3.75 16.31
CA ALA A 178 -12.27 -3.61 17.72
C ALA A 178 -13.09 -2.52 18.43
N LEU A 179 -13.29 -1.37 17.79
CA LEU A 179 -14.02 -0.23 18.34
C LEU A 179 -15.53 -0.46 18.42
N LYS A 180 -16.10 -1.31 17.55
CA LYS A 180 -17.51 -1.72 17.65
C LYS A 180 -17.81 -2.57 18.88
N LEU A 181 -16.81 -3.22 19.47
CA LEU A 181 -16.98 -4.03 20.69
C LEU A 181 -17.05 -3.18 21.97
N ILE A 182 -17.02 -1.85 21.84
CA ILE A 182 -16.97 -0.91 22.98
C ILE A 182 -18.36 -0.63 23.58
N GLU A 183 -19.43 -0.86 22.82
CA GLU A 183 -20.82 -0.74 23.31
C GLU A 183 -21.06 -1.65 24.51
#